data_AF-A0A9X2ET74-F1
#
_entry.id   AF-A0A9X2ET74-F1
#
_cell.length_a   1.000
_cell.length_b   1.000
_cell.length_c   1.000
_cell.angle_alpha   90.00
_cell.angle_beta   90.00
_cell.angle_gamma   90.00
#
_symmetry.space_group_name_H-M   'P 1'
#
loop_
_entity.id
_entity.type
_entity.pdbx_description
1 polymer ?
#
loop_
_entity_poly.entity_id
_entity_poly.type
_entity_poly.pdbx_seq_one_letter_code
_entity_poly.pdbx_strand_id
1 'polypeptide(L)'
;MALTIEDGTGTSPSANSYASVQDLRDYAGARGVDLSALPDEQCEPLLIRAMDFLEGKRDRYKGYVSTQGQPLQWPRSDAWGISYPDALFPSNEIPRELVYAQLALAIEAQENDLQPNRLPTDTGPIIKERVEGAVDVAYAAPVQQQFTPAFAKVDALLAPLLKNNGLFLVRT
;
A
#
# COMPACT_ATOMS: atom_id res chain seq x y z
N MET A 1 11.47 16.75 4.20
CA MET A 1 11.91 16.65 2.80
C MET A 1 10.70 16.85 1.90
N ALA A 2 10.69 17.88 1.06
CA ALA A 2 9.48 18.20 0.30
C ALA A 2 9.08 17.07 -0.66
N LEU A 3 7.81 16.66 -0.61
CA LEU A 3 7.22 15.73 -1.59
C LEU A 3 7.05 16.41 -2.94
N THR A 4 7.36 15.69 -4.02
CA THR A 4 6.97 16.07 -5.37
C THR A 4 5.79 15.21 -5.78
N ILE A 5 4.65 15.85 -6.05
CA ILE A 5 3.41 15.17 -6.41
C ILE A 5 3.42 14.83 -7.90
N GLU A 6 3.07 13.59 -8.25
CA GLU A 6 2.79 13.19 -9.63
C GLU A 6 1.50 13.86 -10.11
N ASP A 7 1.55 14.49 -11.28
CA ASP A 7 0.44 15.28 -11.83
C ASP A 7 -0.38 14.51 -12.88
N GLY A 8 -0.04 13.24 -13.10
CA GLY A 8 -0.68 12.38 -14.09
C GLY A 8 0.02 12.41 -15.45
N THR A 9 1.06 13.21 -15.63
CA THR A 9 1.82 13.21 -16.89
C THR A 9 2.84 12.06 -16.96
N GLY A 10 3.30 11.56 -15.80
CA GLY A 10 4.41 10.62 -15.72
C GLY A 10 5.74 11.21 -16.21
N THR A 11 5.87 12.54 -16.26
CA THR A 11 7.06 13.22 -16.80
C THR A 11 7.92 13.91 -15.74
N SER A 12 7.41 14.10 -14.53
CA SER A 12 8.14 14.73 -13.43
C SER A 12 9.19 13.76 -12.87
N PRO A 13 10.51 13.97 -13.08
CA PRO A 13 11.53 13.00 -12.70
C PRO A 13 11.72 12.87 -11.18
N SER A 14 11.29 13.87 -10.41
CA SER A 14 11.38 13.89 -8.96
C SER A 14 10.10 13.46 -8.25
N ALA A 15 9.04 13.10 -8.99
CA ALA A 15 7.78 12.67 -8.39
C ALA A 15 7.99 11.45 -7.50
N ASN A 16 7.53 11.56 -6.25
CA ASN A 16 7.71 10.55 -5.21
C ASN A 16 6.47 10.33 -4.35
N SER A 17 5.33 10.90 -4.73
CA SER A 17 4.04 10.77 -4.03
C SER A 17 2.86 11.04 -4.98
N TYR A 18 1.72 10.40 -4.75
CA TYR A 18 0.45 10.76 -5.40
C TYR A 18 -0.39 11.75 -4.58
N ALA A 19 0.00 12.04 -3.34
CA ALA A 19 -0.75 12.91 -2.43
C ALA A 19 0.17 13.83 -1.62
N SER A 20 -0.32 15.02 -1.28
CA SER A 20 0.38 15.97 -0.41
C SER A 20 0.16 15.68 1.09
N VAL A 21 0.94 16.35 1.94
CA VAL A 21 0.72 16.32 3.39
C VAL A 21 -0.65 16.92 3.75
N GLN A 22 -1.10 17.95 3.03
CA GLN A 22 -2.42 18.52 3.26
C GLN A 22 -3.53 17.51 2.94
N ASP A 23 -3.43 16.78 1.82
CA ASP A 23 -4.39 15.73 1.47
C ASP A 23 -4.47 14.65 2.55
N LEU A 24 -3.33 14.28 3.15
CA LEU A 24 -3.27 13.35 4.27
C LEU A 24 -4.03 13.87 5.49
N ARG A 25 -3.82 15.13 5.87
CA ARG A 25 -4.51 15.76 7.01
C ARG A 25 -6.02 15.81 6.79
N ASP A 26 -6.45 16.21 5.60
CA ASP A 26 -7.86 16.30 5.25
C ASP A 26 -8.52 14.91 5.24
N TYR A 27 -7.84 13.91 4.67
CA TYR A 27 -8.29 12.53 4.62
C TYR A 27 -8.35 11.88 6.01
N ALA A 28 -7.37 12.16 6.88
CA ALA A 28 -7.32 11.69 8.25
C ALA A 28 -8.41 12.34 9.11
N GLY A 29 -8.58 13.67 9.01
CA GLY A 29 -9.60 14.43 9.74
C GLY A 29 -11.02 13.96 9.41
N ALA A 30 -11.30 13.66 8.12
CA ALA A 30 -12.56 13.07 7.70
C ALA A 30 -12.86 11.69 8.32
N ARG A 31 -11.88 11.04 8.94
CA ARG A 31 -11.97 9.74 9.61
C ARG A 31 -11.76 9.81 11.12
N GLY A 32 -11.74 11.03 11.68
CA GLY A 32 -11.55 11.24 13.11
C GLY A 32 -10.11 11.02 13.60
N VAL A 33 -9.14 10.98 12.68
CA VAL A 33 -7.71 10.91 13.03
C VAL A 33 -7.15 12.32 12.97
N ASP A 34 -6.70 12.84 14.11
CA ASP A 34 -6.10 14.16 14.19
C ASP A 34 -4.59 14.08 13.94
N LEU A 35 -4.16 14.60 12.79
CA LEU A 35 -2.76 14.74 12.45
C LEU A 35 -2.25 16.18 12.59
N SER A 36 -3.10 17.14 12.98
CA SER A 36 -2.77 18.58 12.96
C SER A 36 -1.54 18.95 13.77
N ALA A 37 -1.25 18.20 14.83
CA ALA A 37 -0.08 18.39 15.69
C ALA A 37 1.22 17.81 15.11
N LEU A 38 1.15 16.89 14.15
CA LEU A 38 2.34 16.35 13.51
C LEU A 38 2.89 17.36 12.51
N PRO A 39 4.19 17.72 12.56
CA PRO A 39 4.80 18.60 11.57
C PRO A 39 4.98 17.89 10.23
N ASP A 40 5.10 18.64 9.14
CA ASP A 40 5.19 18.09 7.78
C ASP A 40 6.37 17.11 7.65
N GLU A 41 7.50 17.39 8.29
CA GLU A 41 8.68 16.52 8.27
C GLU A 41 8.46 15.14 8.90
N GLN A 42 7.40 14.97 9.70
CA GLN A 42 6.97 13.67 10.21
C GLN A 42 5.90 13.00 9.33
N CYS A 43 5.11 13.79 8.60
CA CYS A 43 4.10 13.27 7.67
C CYS A 43 4.71 12.79 6.34
N GLU A 44 5.71 13.49 5.81
CA GLU A 44 6.32 13.16 4.52
C GLU A 44 6.89 11.73 4.50
N PRO A 45 7.65 11.25 5.52
CA PRO A 45 8.15 9.87 5.54
C PRO A 45 7.03 8.81 5.59
N LEU A 46 5.88 9.11 6.18
CA LEU A 46 4.72 8.20 6.20
C LEU A 46 4.16 8.01 4.79
N LEU A 47 4.05 9.10 4.03
CA LEU A 47 3.61 9.07 2.63
C LEU A 47 4.63 8.35 1.74
N ILE A 48 5.93 8.47 2.01
CA ILE A 48 6.98 7.72 1.30
C ILE A 48 6.89 6.22 1.58
N ARG A 49 6.74 5.80 2.85
CA ARG A 49 6.54 4.38 3.18
C ARG A 49 5.30 3.80 2.51
N ALA A 50 4.21 4.58 2.47
CA ALA A 50 3.00 4.22 1.75
C ALA A 50 3.26 4.06 0.25
N MET A 51 4.05 4.96 -0.35
CA MET A 51 4.46 4.85 -1.75
C MET A 51 5.27 3.60 -2.03
N ASP A 52 6.27 3.29 -1.22
CA ASP A 52 7.09 2.09 -1.40
C ASP A 52 6.22 0.82 -1.43
N PHE A 53 5.18 0.78 -0.59
CA PHE A 53 4.23 -0.33 -0.56
C PHE A 53 3.41 -0.41 -1.86
N LEU A 54 2.94 0.73 -2.38
CA LEU A 54 2.19 0.79 -3.64
C LEU A 54 3.05 0.44 -4.85
N GLU A 55 4.30 0.90 -4.88
CA GLU A 55 5.25 0.61 -5.95
C GLU A 55 5.60 -0.89 -6.01
N GLY A 56 5.61 -1.57 -4.85
CA GLY A 56 5.76 -3.02 -4.75
C GLY A 56 4.64 -3.82 -5.42
N LYS A 57 3.52 -3.20 -5.83
CA LYS A 57 2.41 -3.85 -6.56
C LYS A 57 2.56 -3.79 -8.09
N ARG A 58 3.70 -3.29 -8.61
CA ARG A 58 4.02 -3.13 -10.04
C ARG A 58 3.45 -4.21 -10.97
N ASP A 59 3.75 -5.48 -10.69
CA ASP A 59 3.41 -6.59 -11.59
C ASP A 59 1.90 -6.92 -11.60
N ARG A 60 1.19 -6.46 -10.58
CA ARG A 60 -0.24 -6.72 -10.37
C ARG A 60 -1.14 -5.66 -10.98
N TYR A 61 -0.65 -4.45 -11.21
CA TYR A 61 -1.45 -3.37 -11.80
C TYR A 61 -1.90 -3.70 -13.22
N LYS A 62 -3.11 -3.28 -13.58
CA LYS A 62 -3.64 -3.29 -14.94
C LYS A 62 -2.84 -2.34 -15.84
N GLY A 63 -2.87 -2.59 -17.14
CA GLY A 63 -2.16 -1.77 -18.12
C GLY A 63 -0.63 -1.77 -17.96
N TYR A 64 0.01 -0.81 -18.60
CA TYR A 64 1.46 -0.58 -18.60
C TYR A 64 1.78 0.88 -18.33
N VAL A 65 2.98 1.18 -17.81
CA VAL A 65 3.43 2.56 -17.56
C VAL A 65 3.31 3.40 -18.83
N SER A 66 2.76 4.62 -18.71
CA SER A 66 2.45 5.48 -19.86
C SER A 66 3.68 6.08 -20.52
N THR A 67 4.68 6.43 -19.72
CA THR A 67 5.90 7.11 -20.17
C THR A 67 7.13 6.29 -19.82
N GLN A 68 8.02 6.12 -20.79
CA GLN A 68 9.30 5.45 -20.54
C GLN A 68 10.13 6.25 -19.54
N GLY A 69 10.52 5.60 -18.43
CA GLY A 69 11.33 6.25 -17.40
C GLY A 69 10.55 7.11 -16.42
N GLN A 70 9.20 7.07 -16.41
CA GLN A 70 8.42 7.67 -15.33
C GLN A 70 8.86 7.09 -13.97
N PRO A 71 8.92 7.91 -12.90
CA PRO A 71 9.45 7.44 -11.62
C PRO A 71 8.50 6.52 -10.86
N LEU A 72 7.17 6.71 -11.01
CA LEU A 72 6.14 5.98 -10.27
C LEU A 72 5.32 5.04 -11.15
N GLN A 73 4.59 4.08 -10.57
CA GLN A 73 3.82 3.09 -11.33
C GLN A 73 2.63 3.64 -12.12
N TRP A 74 2.09 4.80 -11.69
CA TRP A 74 1.02 5.52 -12.36
C TRP A 74 1.53 6.90 -12.80
N PRO A 75 1.03 7.44 -13.92
CA PRO A 75 -0.09 6.99 -14.76
C PRO A 75 0.21 5.72 -15.59
N ARG A 76 -0.85 5.06 -16.09
CA ARG A 76 -0.75 3.83 -16.90
C ARG A 76 -1.68 3.86 -18.10
N SER A 77 -1.19 3.34 -19.22
CA SER A 77 -1.92 3.13 -20.46
C SER A 77 -2.55 1.73 -20.50
N ASP A 78 -3.64 1.59 -21.26
CA ASP A 78 -4.37 0.32 -21.42
C ASP A 78 -4.88 -0.28 -20.08
N ALA A 79 -5.24 0.60 -19.14
CA ALA A 79 -5.83 0.21 -17.87
C ALA A 79 -7.36 0.27 -17.97
N TRP A 80 -8.01 -0.89 -18.04
CA TRP A 80 -9.47 -0.99 -18.22
C TRP A 80 -10.23 -1.31 -16.94
N GLY A 81 -11.48 -0.85 -16.84
CA GLY A 81 -12.38 -1.27 -15.78
C GLY A 81 -12.02 -0.70 -14.40
N ILE A 82 -11.50 0.54 -14.35
CA ILE A 82 -11.15 1.23 -13.09
C ILE A 82 -12.33 2.05 -12.59
N SER A 83 -12.74 3.08 -13.34
CA SER A 83 -13.87 3.96 -12.95
C SER A 83 -15.24 3.39 -13.33
N TYR A 84 -15.31 2.71 -14.47
CA TYR A 84 -16.52 2.06 -14.98
C TYR A 84 -16.16 0.70 -15.57
N PRO A 85 -17.05 -0.31 -15.47
CA PRO A 85 -16.86 -1.59 -16.15
C PRO A 85 -16.58 -1.37 -17.65
N ASP A 86 -15.60 -2.09 -18.18
CA ASP A 86 -15.22 -2.09 -19.60
C ASP A 86 -14.89 -0.71 -20.21
N ALA A 87 -14.57 0.28 -19.39
CA ALA A 87 -14.08 1.59 -19.83
C ALA A 87 -12.56 1.69 -19.71
N LEU A 88 -11.92 2.31 -20.71
CA LEU A 88 -10.51 2.67 -20.65
C LEU A 88 -10.33 3.83 -19.67
N PHE A 89 -9.42 3.66 -18.71
CA PHE A 89 -8.99 4.73 -17.82
C PHE A 89 -8.00 5.66 -18.55
N PRO A 90 -8.10 6.99 -18.41
CA PRO A 90 -7.19 7.92 -19.07
C PRO A 90 -5.73 7.68 -18.70
N SER A 91 -4.85 7.64 -19.71
CA SER A 91 -3.41 7.37 -19.52
C SER A 91 -2.62 8.55 -18.97
N ASN A 92 -3.30 9.64 -18.63
CA ASN A 92 -2.74 10.87 -18.11
C ASN A 92 -3.40 11.27 -16.77
N GLU A 93 -3.98 10.29 -16.07
CA GLU A 93 -4.64 10.47 -14.79
C GLU A 93 -4.11 9.48 -13.76
N ILE A 94 -4.23 9.86 -12.49
CA ILE A 94 -4.00 8.96 -11.35
C ILE A 94 -5.37 8.51 -10.83
N PRO A 95 -5.62 7.19 -10.68
CA PRO A 95 -6.85 6.71 -10.09
C PRO A 95 -7.04 7.25 -8.67
N ARG A 96 -8.23 7.77 -8.37
CA ARG A 96 -8.57 8.31 -7.05
C ARG A 96 -8.38 7.26 -5.95
N GLU A 97 -8.71 6.01 -6.27
CA GLU A 97 -8.56 4.89 -5.36
C GLU A 97 -7.10 4.64 -4.97
N LEU A 98 -6.14 4.91 -5.87
CA LEU A 98 -4.70 4.82 -5.58
C LEU A 98 -4.27 5.91 -4.59
N VAL A 99 -4.73 7.15 -4.82
CA VAL A 99 -4.47 8.29 -3.91
C VAL A 99 -5.01 7.96 -2.53
N TYR A 100 -6.26 7.49 -2.42
CA TYR A 100 -6.86 7.10 -1.15
C TYR A 100 -6.18 5.89 -0.50
N ALA A 101 -5.64 4.97 -1.29
CA ALA A 101 -4.86 3.85 -0.79
C ALA A 101 -3.56 4.35 -0.15
N GLN A 102 -2.84 5.28 -0.80
CA GLN A 102 -1.65 5.90 -0.24
C GLN A 102 -1.95 6.62 1.08
N LEU A 103 -3.02 7.43 1.11
CA LEU A 103 -3.43 8.17 2.31
C LEU A 103 -3.84 7.23 3.45
N ALA A 104 -4.56 6.16 3.16
CA ALA A 104 -4.91 5.14 4.15
C ALA A 104 -3.64 4.45 4.70
N LEU A 105 -2.72 4.02 3.82
CA LEU A 105 -1.46 3.40 4.23
C LEU A 105 -0.59 4.33 5.06
N ALA A 106 -0.57 5.63 4.77
CA ALA A 106 0.21 6.60 5.53
C ALA A 106 -0.29 6.74 6.98
N ILE A 107 -1.60 6.62 7.20
CA ILE A 107 -2.19 6.56 8.56
C ILE A 107 -1.74 5.26 9.24
N GLU A 108 -1.86 4.11 8.57
CA GLU A 108 -1.44 2.81 9.14
C GLU A 108 0.06 2.79 9.48
N ALA A 109 0.88 3.48 8.68
CA ALA A 109 2.34 3.57 8.84
C ALA A 109 2.79 4.34 10.10
N GLN A 110 1.87 4.99 10.82
CA GLN A 110 2.15 5.61 12.11
C GLN A 110 2.47 4.57 13.18
N GLU A 111 1.73 3.45 13.14
CA GLU A 111 1.79 2.41 14.17
C GLU A 111 2.40 1.11 13.65
N ASN A 112 2.42 0.91 12.33
CA ASN A 112 2.81 -0.34 11.70
C ASN A 112 3.97 -0.17 10.72
N ASP A 113 4.85 -1.17 10.68
CA ASP A 113 5.75 -1.34 9.55
C ASP A 113 4.95 -1.95 8.38
N LEU A 114 4.80 -1.20 7.29
CA LEU A 114 4.04 -1.64 6.12
C LEU A 114 4.75 -2.76 5.34
N GLN A 115 6.09 -2.82 5.42
CA GLN A 115 6.92 -3.78 4.68
C GLN A 115 8.03 -4.34 5.60
N PRO A 116 7.65 -5.10 6.64
CA PRO A 116 8.61 -5.59 7.61
C PRO A 116 9.61 -6.54 6.96
N ASN A 117 10.90 -6.23 7.11
CA ASN A 117 11.97 -7.14 6.75
C ASN A 117 11.92 -8.36 7.67
N ARG A 118 11.65 -9.55 7.12
CA ARG A 118 11.74 -10.79 7.89
C ARG A 118 13.19 -11.29 7.91
N LEU A 119 13.72 -11.49 9.11
CA LEU A 119 14.96 -12.22 9.29
C LEU A 119 14.65 -13.72 9.46
N PRO A 120 15.56 -14.64 9.05
CA PRO A 120 15.39 -16.08 9.29
C PRO A 120 15.17 -16.46 10.77
N THR A 121 15.52 -15.56 11.69
CA THR A 121 15.39 -15.69 13.14
C THR A 121 14.07 -15.16 13.71
N ASP A 122 13.20 -14.56 12.89
CA ASP A 122 11.88 -14.10 13.33
C ASP A 122 11.01 -15.29 13.69
N THR A 123 11.08 -15.66 14.96
CA THR A 123 10.30 -16.73 15.55
C THR A 123 8.84 -16.29 15.50
N GLY A 124 7.96 -17.12 14.94
CA GLY A 124 6.52 -16.87 14.93
C GLY A 124 5.97 -16.64 16.35
N PRO A 125 4.72 -16.15 16.49
CA PRO A 125 4.16 -15.79 17.79
C PRO A 125 4.33 -16.93 18.80
N ILE A 126 4.91 -16.63 19.97
CA ILE A 126 5.10 -17.59 21.06
C ILE A 126 3.71 -17.90 21.64
N ILE A 127 3.15 -19.05 21.27
CA ILE A 127 1.78 -19.45 21.66
C ILE A 127 1.76 -20.02 23.10
N LYS A 128 2.93 -20.30 23.70
CA LYS A 128 3.01 -20.80 25.07
C LYS A 128 4.38 -20.55 25.69
N GLU A 129 4.37 -19.87 26.84
CA GLU A 129 5.51 -19.76 27.75
C GLU A 129 5.20 -20.61 28.99
N ARG A 130 6.14 -21.46 29.44
CA ARG A 130 6.07 -22.08 30.78
C ARG A 130 7.47 -22.29 31.37
N VAL A 131 7.53 -21.98 32.66
CA VAL A 131 8.64 -22.04 33.61
C VAL A 131 9.11 -23.48 33.91
N GLU A 132 10.39 -23.58 34.26
CA GLU A 132 11.26 -24.76 34.43
C GLU A 132 10.65 -26.01 35.09
N GLY A 133 10.99 -27.20 34.55
CA GLY A 133 10.90 -28.45 35.31
C GLY A 133 10.69 -29.78 34.57
N ALA A 134 10.32 -29.82 33.28
CA ALA A 134 10.20 -31.09 32.55
C ALA A 134 10.36 -30.91 31.03
N VAL A 135 11.24 -31.72 30.45
CA VAL A 135 11.57 -31.79 29.02
C VAL A 135 10.45 -32.46 28.26
N ASP A 136 9.94 -31.79 27.22
CA ASP A 136 9.75 -32.36 25.88
C ASP A 136 9.36 -31.24 24.90
N VAL A 137 10.21 -31.00 23.90
CA VAL A 137 9.98 -30.01 22.85
C VAL A 137 9.52 -30.72 21.59
N ALA A 138 8.21 -30.68 21.33
CA ALA A 138 7.67 -31.01 20.03
C ALA A 138 7.69 -29.76 19.15
N TYR A 139 8.67 -29.67 18.25
CA TYR A 139 8.62 -28.69 17.17
C TYR A 139 7.58 -29.17 16.14
N ALA A 140 6.45 -28.48 16.05
CA ALA A 140 5.70 -28.51 14.79
C ALA A 140 6.62 -27.93 13.72
N ALA A 141 6.69 -28.57 12.55
CA ALA A 141 7.35 -27.98 11.38
C ALA A 141 6.82 -26.54 11.23
N PRO A 142 7.68 -25.52 11.07
CA PRO A 142 7.21 -24.16 10.93
C PRO A 142 6.38 -24.10 9.66
N VAL A 143 5.06 -24.17 9.81
CA VAL A 143 4.16 -23.67 8.79
C VAL A 143 4.47 -22.18 8.78
N GLN A 144 5.23 -21.75 7.79
CA GLN A 144 5.45 -20.34 7.49
C GLN A 144 4.08 -19.74 7.15
N GLN A 145 3.30 -19.42 8.17
CA GLN A 145 2.13 -18.60 8.02
C GLN A 145 2.66 -17.21 7.71
N GLN A 146 2.57 -16.83 6.44
CA GLN A 146 2.87 -15.50 5.97
C GLN A 146 1.86 -14.53 6.58
N PHE A 147 2.14 -14.04 7.79
CA PHE A 147 1.46 -12.88 8.34
C PHE A 147 2.07 -11.65 7.65
N THR A 148 1.57 -11.34 6.45
CA THR A 148 1.65 -9.99 5.89
C THR A 148 0.51 -9.20 6.53
N PRO A 149 0.74 -7.98 7.06
CA PRO A 149 -0.35 -7.14 7.54
C PRO A 149 -1.41 -7.01 6.44
N ALA A 150 -2.63 -7.48 6.73
CA ALA A 150 -3.73 -7.42 5.79
C ALA A 150 -4.41 -6.06 5.95
N PHE A 151 -4.11 -5.13 5.05
CA PHE A 151 -4.75 -3.82 5.03
C PHE A 151 -6.06 -3.91 4.23
N ALA A 152 -7.09 -4.54 4.80
CA ALA A 152 -8.34 -4.85 4.09
C ALA A 152 -8.97 -3.64 3.37
N LYS A 153 -8.90 -2.45 3.98
CA LYS A 153 -9.37 -1.19 3.38
C LYS A 153 -8.54 -0.81 2.15
N VAL A 154 -7.22 -0.92 2.24
CA VAL A 154 -6.29 -0.63 1.15
C VAL A 154 -6.47 -1.65 0.03
N ASP A 155 -6.61 -2.92 0.36
CA ASP A 155 -6.88 -3.98 -0.62
C ASP A 155 -8.20 -3.72 -1.37
N ALA A 156 -9.25 -3.28 -0.67
CA ALA A 156 -10.52 -2.90 -1.30
C ALA A 156 -10.38 -1.70 -2.24
N LEU A 157 -9.58 -0.70 -1.87
CA LEU A 157 -9.28 0.46 -2.72
C LEU A 157 -8.44 0.06 -3.95
N LEU A 158 -7.44 -0.80 -3.77
CA LEU A 158 -6.57 -1.23 -4.87
C LEU A 158 -7.24 -2.22 -5.81
N ALA A 159 -8.25 -2.97 -5.35
CA ALA A 159 -8.94 -3.98 -6.12
C ALA A 159 -9.24 -3.56 -7.58
N PRO A 160 -9.92 -2.44 -7.89
CA PRO A 160 -10.20 -2.05 -9.27
C PRO A 160 -8.96 -1.86 -10.15
N LEU A 161 -7.78 -1.65 -9.57
CA LEU A 161 -6.52 -1.36 -10.25
C LEU A 161 -5.70 -2.62 -10.57
N LEU A 162 -6.06 -3.78 -10.01
CA LEU A 162 -5.28 -5.03 -10.13
C LEU A 162 -5.85 -5.97 -11.20
N LYS A 163 -4.97 -6.67 -11.92
CA LYS A 163 -5.33 -7.66 -12.96
C LYS A 163 -6.14 -8.84 -12.40
N ASN A 164 -5.74 -9.32 -11.21
CA ASN A 164 -6.35 -10.43 -10.51
C ASN A 164 -6.74 -9.99 -9.09
N ASN A 165 -8.00 -9.62 -8.89
CA ASN A 165 -8.57 -9.51 -7.56
C ASN A 165 -8.85 -10.92 -7.07
N GLY A 166 -8.18 -11.35 -6.00
CA GLY A 166 -8.36 -12.69 -5.40
C GLY A 166 -9.78 -13.03 -4.92
N LEU A 167 -10.80 -12.26 -5.29
CA LEU A 167 -12.20 -12.68 -5.22
C LEU A 167 -12.48 -13.69 -6.34
N PHE A 168 -12.35 -14.97 -6.03
CA PHE A 168 -13.01 -16.01 -6.79
C PHE A 168 -14.52 -15.91 -6.53
N LEU A 169 -15.28 -15.63 -7.59
CA LEU A 169 -16.73 -15.71 -7.55
C LEU A 169 -17.09 -17.20 -7.47
N VAL A 170 -17.42 -17.70 -6.27
CA VAL A 170 -17.98 -19.04 -6.11
C VAL A 170 -19.37 -19.02 -6.73
N ARG A 171 -19.51 -19.56 -7.94
CA ARG A 171 -20.81 -19.85 -8.52
C ARG A 171 -21.36 -21.08 -7.81
N THR A 172 -22.34 -20.88 -6.93
CA THR A 172 -23.23 -21.93 -6.42
C THR A 172 -24.29 -22.27 -7.44
#